data_AF-A0A357M321-F1
#
_entry.id   AF-A0A357M321-F1
#
_cell.length_a   1.000
_cell.length_b   1.000
_cell.length_c   1.000
_cell.angle_alpha   90.00
_cell.angle_beta   90.00
_cell.angle_gamma   90.00
#
_symmetry.space_group_name_H-M   'P 1'
#
loop_
_entity.id
_entity.type
_entity.pdbx_description
1 polymer ?
#
loop_
_entity_poly.entity_id
_entity_poly.type
_entity_poly.pdbx_seq_one_letter_code
_entity_poly.pdbx_strand_id
1 'polypeptide(L)'
;MNLEKREIIIKEIQYWRNNRLLPEQYCDFLTNLYDDEAAAKDRNPISLKNLQQGNIKIWLFGFGIISLIFLISLYFSVFPWPLQLATALSVLIICYGYSAVYRNRNHVISLILAGLGSVLSLGFGLWLIALHDLDPQLWRPILIGACGLLWCILGFVLRIGLLQYCGYAFWALLYAGFFGGRRPEASMLELELLWLPLCVMMVWLSWLIHHKVKGVASVFFAVGVSLWMMPELDALLLRQDYPQWISFMLILKIAVGLALLFLFRKKWITWVAT
;
A
#
# COMPACT_ATOMS: atom_id res chain seq x y z
N MET A 1 -20.56 -7.77 -29.77
CA MET A 1 -21.15 -8.32 -31.01
C MET A 1 -22.29 -9.28 -30.63
N ASN A 2 -23.48 -9.14 -31.23
CA ASN A 2 -24.65 -9.98 -30.91
C ASN A 2 -24.38 -11.44 -31.31
N LEU A 3 -24.62 -12.39 -30.39
CA LEU A 3 -24.45 -13.83 -30.62
C LEU A 3 -25.26 -14.32 -31.81
N GLU A 4 -26.46 -13.76 -32.00
CA GLU A 4 -27.35 -14.05 -33.14
C GLU A 4 -26.72 -13.70 -34.49
N LYS A 5 -26.05 -12.54 -34.61
CA LYS A 5 -25.38 -12.14 -35.84
C LYS A 5 -24.24 -13.08 -36.20
N ARG A 6 -23.56 -13.66 -35.19
CA ARG A 6 -22.47 -14.61 -35.39
C ARG A 6 -22.97 -15.96 -35.90
N GLU A 7 -24.05 -16.48 -35.34
CA GLU A 7 -24.64 -17.74 -35.82
C GLU A 7 -25.11 -17.63 -37.27
N ILE A 8 -25.64 -16.46 -37.64
CA ILE A 8 -25.99 -16.16 -39.04
C ILE A 8 -24.74 -16.20 -39.93
N ILE A 9 -23.63 -15.56 -39.51
CA ILE A 9 -22.38 -15.54 -40.27
C ILE A 9 -21.78 -16.95 -40.44
N ILE A 10 -21.80 -17.79 -39.40
CA ILE A 10 -21.28 -19.17 -39.47
C ILE A 10 -22.12 -20.02 -40.42
N LYS A 11 -23.46 -19.88 -40.39
CA LYS A 11 -24.35 -20.57 -41.35
C LYS A 11 -24.09 -20.14 -42.79
N GLU A 12 -23.82 -18.85 -42.99
CA GLU A 12 -23.52 -18.31 -44.32
C GLU A 12 -22.18 -18.83 -44.87
N ILE A 13 -21.15 -18.93 -44.03
CA ILE A 13 -19.86 -19.54 -44.40
C ILE A 13 -20.03 -21.01 -44.81
N GLN A 14 -20.88 -21.77 -44.11
CA GLN A 14 -21.21 -23.16 -44.47
C GLN A 14 -21.98 -23.25 -45.78
N TYR A 15 -22.90 -22.32 -46.04
CA TYR A 15 -23.59 -22.20 -47.32
C TYR A 15 -22.62 -21.95 -48.47
N TRP A 16 -21.65 -21.03 -48.28
CA TRP A 16 -20.61 -20.76 -49.28
C TRP A 16 -19.71 -21.96 -49.56
N ARG A 17 -19.38 -22.75 -48.53
CA ARG A 17 -18.64 -24.01 -48.67
C ARG A 17 -19.43 -25.04 -49.48
N ASN A 18 -20.68 -25.29 -49.12
CA ASN A 18 -21.50 -26.32 -49.75
C ASN A 18 -21.77 -26.03 -51.23
N ASN A 19 -21.93 -24.76 -51.57
CA ASN A 19 -22.17 -24.33 -52.96
C ASN A 19 -20.88 -23.97 -53.73
N ARG A 20 -19.70 -24.20 -53.13
CA ARG A 20 -18.38 -23.90 -53.71
C ARG A 20 -18.21 -22.46 -54.20
N LEU A 21 -18.86 -21.51 -53.51
CA LEU A 21 -18.77 -20.07 -53.81
C LEU A 21 -17.42 -19.49 -53.38
N LEU A 22 -16.76 -20.13 -52.41
CA LEU A 22 -15.41 -19.80 -51.95
C LEU A 22 -14.59 -21.09 -51.83
N PRO A 23 -13.27 -21.03 -52.11
CA PRO A 23 -12.38 -22.17 -51.90
C PRO A 23 -12.34 -22.58 -50.42
N GLU A 24 -12.23 -23.89 -50.17
CA GLU A 24 -12.36 -24.48 -48.82
C GLU A 24 -11.41 -23.86 -47.80
N GLN A 25 -10.18 -23.54 -48.21
CA GLN A 25 -9.14 -22.95 -47.39
C GLN A 25 -9.51 -21.57 -46.83
N TYR A 26 -10.31 -20.78 -47.56
CA TYR A 26 -10.81 -19.49 -47.08
C TYR A 26 -11.99 -19.66 -46.11
N CYS A 27 -12.86 -20.64 -46.37
CA CYS A 27 -13.94 -20.98 -45.43
C CYS A 27 -13.37 -21.50 -44.10
N ASP A 28 -12.28 -22.29 -44.12
CA ASP A 28 -11.58 -22.73 -42.91
C ASP A 28 -10.99 -21.55 -42.14
N PHE A 29 -10.33 -20.62 -42.84
CA PHE A 29 -9.77 -19.42 -42.22
C PHE A 29 -10.85 -18.57 -41.55
N LEU A 30 -11.98 -18.31 -42.23
CA LEU A 30 -13.08 -17.50 -41.69
C LEU A 30 -13.76 -18.20 -40.50
N THR A 31 -13.98 -19.51 -40.58
CA THR A 31 -14.58 -20.29 -39.48
C THR A 31 -13.70 -20.20 -38.24
N ASN A 32 -12.39 -20.44 -38.40
CA ASN A 32 -11.43 -20.33 -37.30
C ASN A 32 -11.35 -18.90 -36.73
N LEU A 33 -11.46 -17.86 -37.57
CA LEU A 33 -11.44 -16.47 -37.12
C LEU A 33 -12.63 -16.14 -36.20
N TYR A 34 -13.83 -16.59 -36.56
CA TYR A 34 -15.03 -16.37 -35.74
C TYR A 34 -15.13 -17.32 -34.54
N ASP A 35 -14.47 -18.48 -34.58
CA ASP A 35 -14.30 -19.38 -33.43
C ASP A 35 -13.26 -18.86 -32.43
N ASP A 36 -12.14 -18.29 -32.88
CA ASP A 36 -11.10 -17.72 -32.01
C ASP A 36 -11.58 -16.48 -31.25
N GLU A 37 -12.50 -15.69 -31.82
CA GLU A 37 -13.14 -14.58 -31.10
C GLU A 37 -14.00 -15.06 -29.91
N ALA A 38 -14.51 -16.29 -29.94
CA ALA A 38 -15.18 -16.89 -28.79
C ALA A 38 -14.17 -17.29 -27.70
N ALA A 39 -12.98 -17.76 -28.07
CA ALA A 39 -11.89 -18.05 -27.14
C ALA A 39 -11.26 -16.77 -26.54
N ALA A 40 -11.21 -15.68 -27.32
CA ALA A 40 -10.68 -14.39 -26.87
C ALA A 40 -11.56 -13.72 -25.79
N LYS A 41 -12.88 -13.97 -25.80
CA LYS A 41 -13.83 -13.42 -24.82
C LYS A 41 -13.79 -14.14 -23.46
N ASP A 42 -13.22 -15.34 -23.39
CA ASP A 42 -13.11 -16.14 -22.14
C ASP A 42 -11.78 -15.93 -21.40
N ARG A 43 -11.05 -14.85 -21.73
CA ARG A 43 -9.84 -14.39 -21.01
C ARG A 43 -10.17 -13.66 -19.69
N ASN A 44 -11.21 -14.10 -18.98
CA ASN A 44 -11.34 -13.78 -17.57
C ASN A 44 -10.46 -14.76 -16.78
N PRO A 45 -9.50 -14.31 -15.96
CA PRO A 45 -8.58 -15.19 -15.23
C PRO A 45 -9.25 -16.08 -14.16
N ILE A 46 -10.59 -16.02 -14.05
CA ILE A 46 -11.43 -16.76 -13.11
C ILE A 46 -12.59 -17.43 -13.87
N SER A 47 -12.29 -18.18 -14.94
CA SER A 47 -13.29 -19.00 -15.64
C SER A 47 -13.57 -20.29 -14.84
N LEU A 48 -14.84 -20.54 -14.51
CA LEU A 48 -15.31 -21.74 -13.81
C LEU A 48 -14.95 -23.05 -14.54
N LYS A 49 -14.62 -23.00 -15.84
CA LYS A 49 -14.10 -24.15 -16.60
C LYS A 49 -12.69 -24.59 -16.18
N ASN A 50 -11.85 -23.66 -15.72
CA ASN A 50 -10.50 -24.00 -15.20
C ASN A 50 -10.55 -24.68 -13.83
N LEU A 51 -11.61 -24.45 -13.05
CA LEU A 51 -11.87 -25.19 -11.80
C LEU A 51 -12.30 -26.64 -12.07
N GLN A 52 -12.98 -26.88 -13.20
CA GLN A 52 -13.47 -28.21 -13.57
C GLN A 52 -12.36 -29.16 -14.07
N GLN A 53 -11.21 -28.62 -14.49
CA GLN A 53 -9.99 -29.37 -14.84
C GLN A 53 -8.92 -29.33 -13.74
N GLY A 54 -9.28 -28.91 -12.52
CA GLY A 54 -8.36 -28.81 -11.40
C GLY A 54 -7.81 -30.19 -10.99
N ASN A 55 -6.50 -30.38 -11.09
CA ASN A 55 -5.81 -31.57 -10.59
C ASN A 55 -6.13 -31.73 -9.10
N ILE A 56 -6.67 -32.89 -8.70
CA ILE A 56 -7.08 -33.18 -7.30
C ILE A 56 -5.97 -32.91 -6.29
N LYS A 57 -4.70 -33.04 -6.71
CA LYS A 57 -3.53 -32.70 -5.89
C LYS A 57 -3.43 -31.21 -5.56
N ILE A 58 -3.76 -30.33 -6.51
CA ILE A 58 -3.77 -28.87 -6.32
C ILE A 58 -4.94 -28.49 -5.41
N TRP A 59 -6.09 -29.14 -5.59
CA TRP A 59 -7.26 -28.89 -4.75
C TRP A 59 -7.03 -29.34 -3.31
N LEU A 60 -6.45 -30.54 -3.12
CA LEU A 60 -6.07 -31.05 -1.80
C LEU A 60 -4.97 -30.20 -1.14
N PHE A 61 -4.01 -29.70 -1.93
CA PHE A 61 -2.98 -28.79 -1.44
C PHE A 61 -3.57 -27.44 -1.01
N GLY A 62 -4.46 -26.86 -1.81
CA GLY A 62 -5.18 -25.64 -1.46
C GLY A 62 -6.04 -25.81 -0.21
N PHE A 63 -6.78 -26.91 -0.12
CA PHE A 63 -7.55 -27.27 1.08
C PHE A 63 -6.63 -27.42 2.30
N GLY A 64 -5.47 -28.09 2.16
CA GLY A 64 -4.49 -28.23 3.21
C GLY A 64 -3.94 -26.89 3.72
N ILE A 65 -3.58 -25.98 2.81
CA ILE A 65 -3.12 -24.62 3.18
C ILE A 65 -4.23 -23.86 3.90
N ILE A 66 -5.45 -23.85 3.35
CA ILE A 66 -6.58 -23.13 3.95
C ILE A 66 -6.89 -23.70 5.35
N SER A 67 -6.96 -25.03 5.47
CA SER A 67 -7.18 -25.72 6.73
C SER A 67 -6.09 -25.40 7.74
N LEU A 68 -4.81 -25.38 7.33
CA LEU A 68 -3.70 -25.00 8.18
C LEU A 68 -3.79 -23.55 8.64
N ILE A 69 -4.17 -22.62 7.76
CA ILE A 69 -4.37 -21.21 8.11
C ILE A 69 -5.49 -21.09 9.15
N PHE A 70 -6.62 -21.76 8.96
CA PHE A 70 -7.72 -21.76 9.92
C PHE A 70 -7.31 -22.39 11.25
N LEU A 71 -6.60 -23.51 11.24
CA LEU A 71 -6.13 -24.18 12.44
C LEU A 71 -5.18 -23.27 13.22
N ILE A 72 -4.18 -22.67 12.56
CA ILE A 72 -3.25 -21.73 13.19
C ILE A 72 -4.02 -20.53 13.73
N SER A 73 -4.96 -19.97 12.97
CA SER A 73 -5.69 -18.76 13.38
C SER A 73 -6.67 -19.01 14.53
N LEU A 74 -7.31 -20.18 14.59
CA LEU A 74 -8.27 -20.55 15.65
C LEU A 74 -7.57 -21.03 16.93
N TYR A 75 -6.44 -21.74 16.80
CA TYR A 75 -5.67 -22.24 17.95
C TYR A 75 -4.50 -21.33 18.35
N PHE A 76 -4.37 -20.16 17.72
CA PHE A 76 -3.26 -19.26 17.97
C PHE A 76 -3.07 -18.93 19.46
N SER A 77 -4.18 -18.68 20.16
CA SER A 77 -4.19 -18.30 21.59
C SER A 77 -3.70 -19.40 22.52
N VAL A 78 -3.75 -20.66 22.08
CA VAL A 78 -3.31 -21.82 22.87
C VAL A 78 -1.81 -22.06 22.72
N PHE A 79 -1.20 -21.56 21.65
CA PHE A 79 0.22 -21.74 21.42
C PHE A 79 1.08 -20.99 22.44
N PRO A 80 2.26 -21.51 22.80
CA PRO A 80 3.18 -20.80 23.68
C PRO A 80 3.71 -19.52 23.02
N TRP A 81 4.02 -18.51 23.84
CA TRP A 81 4.43 -17.17 23.39
C TRP A 81 5.50 -17.17 22.27
N PRO A 82 6.59 -17.96 22.33
CA PRO A 82 7.60 -17.96 21.26
C PRO A 82 7.05 -18.42 19.91
N LEU A 83 6.09 -19.34 19.90
CA LEU A 83 5.52 -19.89 18.66
C LEU A 83 4.53 -18.90 18.03
N GLN A 84 3.78 -18.16 18.84
CA GLN A 84 2.94 -17.06 18.37
C GLN A 84 3.78 -15.95 17.72
N LEU A 85 4.92 -15.61 18.34
CA LEU A 85 5.83 -14.63 17.75
C LEU A 85 6.50 -15.14 16.48
N ALA A 86 6.96 -16.40 16.47
CA ALA A 86 7.57 -17.02 15.29
C ALA A 86 6.62 -17.08 14.09
N THR A 87 5.35 -17.44 14.33
CA THR A 87 4.33 -17.45 13.28
C THR A 87 4.07 -16.04 12.75
N ALA A 88 3.89 -15.03 13.61
CA ALA A 88 3.74 -13.64 13.18
C ALA A 88 4.95 -13.18 12.34
N LEU A 89 6.17 -13.41 12.82
CA LEU A 89 7.40 -13.04 12.11
C LEU A 89 7.55 -13.77 10.77
N SER A 90 7.24 -15.07 10.71
CA SER A 90 7.30 -15.83 9.46
C SER A 90 6.38 -15.26 8.38
N VAL A 91 5.15 -14.86 8.76
CA VAL A 91 4.20 -14.23 7.84
C VAL A 91 4.74 -12.88 7.35
N LEU A 92 5.35 -12.09 8.23
CA LEU A 92 5.98 -10.82 7.84
C LEU A 92 7.17 -11.02 6.89
N ILE A 93 8.04 -12.00 7.18
CA ILE A 93 9.18 -12.34 6.32
C ILE A 93 8.69 -12.78 4.95
N ILE A 94 7.63 -13.57 4.87
CA ILE A 94 7.01 -13.99 3.61
C ILE A 94 6.48 -12.75 2.87
N CYS A 95 5.66 -11.91 3.50
CA CYS A 95 5.09 -10.73 2.85
C CYS A 95 6.16 -9.76 2.34
N TYR A 96 7.12 -9.35 3.18
CA TYR A 96 8.15 -8.40 2.76
C TYR A 96 9.20 -9.04 1.85
N GLY A 97 9.53 -10.33 2.05
CA GLY A 97 10.46 -11.07 1.21
C GLY A 97 9.93 -11.23 -0.22
N TYR A 98 8.68 -11.66 -0.39
CA TYR A 98 8.06 -11.72 -1.71
C TYR A 98 7.84 -10.31 -2.30
N SER A 99 7.60 -9.28 -1.48
CA SER A 99 7.51 -7.90 -1.95
C SER A 99 8.84 -7.45 -2.57
N ALA A 100 9.97 -7.85 -1.97
CA ALA A 100 11.30 -7.60 -2.49
C ALA A 100 11.58 -8.34 -3.81
N VAL A 101 11.24 -9.63 -3.89
CA VAL A 101 11.45 -10.45 -5.09
C VAL A 101 10.63 -9.94 -6.28
N TYR A 102 9.36 -9.60 -6.05
CA TYR A 102 8.47 -9.13 -7.11
C TYR A 102 8.66 -7.65 -7.46
N ARG A 103 9.53 -6.93 -6.76
CA ARG A 103 9.74 -5.49 -6.95
C ARG A 103 10.06 -5.11 -8.40
N ASN A 104 10.98 -5.85 -9.03
CA ASN A 104 11.41 -5.58 -10.39
C ASN A 104 10.49 -6.19 -11.46
N ARG A 105 9.67 -7.18 -11.09
CA ARG A 105 8.78 -7.86 -12.06
C ARG A 105 7.42 -7.18 -12.16
N ASN A 106 6.82 -6.81 -11.03
CA ASN A 106 5.54 -6.14 -10.99
C ASN A 106 5.43 -5.24 -9.76
N HIS A 107 5.53 -3.93 -10.00
CA HIS A 107 5.50 -2.91 -8.96
C HIS A 107 4.21 -2.95 -8.12
N VAL A 108 3.07 -3.24 -8.76
CA VAL A 108 1.76 -3.26 -8.09
C VAL A 108 1.67 -4.41 -7.10
N ILE A 109 2.13 -5.61 -7.49
CA ILE A 109 2.14 -6.78 -6.60
C ILE A 109 3.07 -6.54 -5.41
N SER A 110 4.26 -5.98 -5.66
CA SER A 110 5.20 -5.61 -4.61
C SER A 110 4.58 -4.63 -3.60
N LEU A 111 3.85 -3.62 -4.08
CA LEU A 111 3.17 -2.63 -3.24
C LEU A 111 2.02 -3.25 -2.43
N ILE A 112 1.17 -4.07 -3.06
CA ILE A 112 0.08 -4.77 -2.37
C ILE A 112 0.65 -5.65 -1.25
N LEU A 113 1.72 -6.38 -1.53
CA LEU A 113 2.29 -7.31 -0.56
C LEU A 113 3.03 -6.61 0.59
N ALA A 114 3.69 -5.48 0.31
CA ALA A 114 4.22 -4.59 1.34
C ALA A 114 3.09 -3.98 2.20
N GLY A 115 1.98 -3.60 1.57
CA GLY A 115 0.79 -3.10 2.26
C GLY A 115 0.18 -4.15 3.19
N LEU A 116 -0.02 -5.38 2.68
CA LEU A 116 -0.50 -6.51 3.46
C LEU A 116 0.42 -6.82 4.64
N GLY A 117 1.75 -6.90 4.41
CA GLY A 117 2.72 -7.09 5.49
C GLY A 117 2.64 -5.99 6.55
N SER A 118 2.38 -4.75 6.15
CA SER A 118 2.26 -3.60 7.06
C SER A 118 1.01 -3.70 7.92
N VAL A 119 -0.16 -3.99 7.33
CA VAL A 119 -1.41 -4.20 8.06
C VAL A 119 -1.30 -5.38 9.02
N LEU A 120 -0.71 -6.49 8.56
CA LEU A 120 -0.50 -7.67 9.38
C LEU A 120 0.47 -7.39 10.54
N SER A 121 1.54 -6.61 10.33
CA SER A 121 2.49 -6.28 11.39
C SER A 121 1.83 -5.54 12.55
N LEU A 122 0.94 -4.58 12.25
CA LEU A 122 0.16 -3.88 13.27
C LEU A 122 -0.91 -4.77 13.88
N GLY A 123 -1.65 -5.51 13.05
CA GLY A 123 -2.72 -6.40 13.52
C GLY A 123 -2.22 -7.46 14.49
N PHE A 124 -1.14 -8.17 14.13
CA PHE A 124 -0.50 -9.15 15.02
C PHE A 124 0.06 -8.47 16.28
N GLY A 125 0.71 -7.32 16.16
CA GLY A 125 1.24 -6.61 17.32
C GLY A 125 0.16 -6.21 18.32
N LEU A 126 -0.95 -5.61 17.85
CA LEU A 126 -2.08 -5.23 18.70
C LEU A 126 -2.77 -6.45 19.32
N TRP A 127 -2.89 -7.53 18.56
CA TRP A 127 -3.48 -8.76 19.04
C TRP A 127 -2.62 -9.44 20.12
N LEU A 128 -1.29 -9.47 19.97
CA LEU A 128 -0.39 -9.99 20.99
C LEU A 128 -0.45 -9.20 22.29
N ILE A 129 -0.56 -7.87 22.20
CA ILE A 129 -0.73 -6.99 23.37
C ILE A 129 -2.02 -7.33 24.12
N ALA A 130 -3.13 -7.48 23.40
CA ALA A 130 -4.42 -7.83 24.00
C ALA A 130 -4.44 -9.26 24.57
N LEU A 131 -3.78 -10.21 23.89
CA LEU A 131 -3.78 -11.62 24.29
C LEU A 131 -2.98 -11.88 25.57
N HIS A 132 -1.92 -11.12 25.80
CA HIS A 132 -1.05 -11.27 26.99
C HIS A 132 -1.34 -10.25 28.09
N ASP A 133 -2.45 -9.52 27.98
CA ASP A 133 -2.86 -8.46 28.91
C ASP A 133 -1.72 -7.47 29.22
N LEU A 134 -0.95 -7.13 28.18
CA LEU A 134 0.19 -6.22 28.29
C LEU A 134 -0.31 -4.79 28.44
N ASP A 135 0.37 -4.01 29.29
CA ASP A 135 0.03 -2.61 29.51
C ASP A 135 -0.05 -1.83 28.18
N PRO A 136 -1.25 -1.40 27.76
CA PRO A 136 -1.43 -0.75 26.48
C PRO A 136 -0.74 0.61 26.41
N GLN A 137 -0.53 1.29 27.55
CA GLN A 137 0.11 2.61 27.59
C GLN A 137 1.60 2.52 27.23
N LEU A 138 2.26 1.45 27.64
CA LEU A 138 3.66 1.20 27.33
C LEU A 138 3.85 0.51 25.98
N TRP A 139 3.08 -0.55 25.71
CA TRP A 139 3.35 -1.42 24.56
C TRP A 139 2.82 -0.89 23.22
N ARG A 140 1.75 -0.08 23.21
CA ARG A 140 1.26 0.51 21.95
C ARG A 140 2.27 1.50 21.35
N PRO A 141 2.87 2.44 22.11
CA PRO A 141 3.92 3.30 21.58
C PRO A 141 5.14 2.52 21.09
N ILE A 142 5.56 1.47 21.81
CA ILE A 142 6.67 0.60 21.40
C ILE A 142 6.36 -0.09 20.06
N LEU A 143 5.14 -0.63 19.91
CA LEU A 143 4.71 -1.25 18.66
C LEU A 143 4.71 -0.25 17.50
N ILE A 144 4.12 0.93 17.69
CA ILE A 144 4.08 1.99 16.67
C ILE A 144 5.52 2.40 16.30
N GLY A 145 6.43 2.51 17.27
CA GLY A 145 7.83 2.87 17.03
C GLY A 145 8.59 1.78 16.28
N ALA A 146 8.39 0.52 16.66
CA ALA A 146 9.00 -0.63 16.00
C ALA A 146 8.50 -0.78 14.55
N CYS A 147 7.19 -0.66 14.32
CA CYS A 147 6.62 -0.65 12.97
C CYS A 147 7.12 0.55 12.16
N GLY A 148 7.15 1.75 12.74
CA GLY A 148 7.67 2.95 12.09
C GLY A 148 9.13 2.79 11.65
N LEU A 149 9.98 2.24 12.52
CA LEU A 149 11.38 1.94 12.21
C LEU A 149 11.49 0.89 11.09
N LEU A 150 10.76 -0.21 11.22
CA LEU A 150 10.75 -1.29 10.23
C LEU A 150 10.33 -0.77 8.85
N TRP A 151 9.28 0.06 8.77
CA TRP A 151 8.79 0.62 7.51
C TRP A 151 9.72 1.69 6.93
N CYS A 152 10.39 2.49 7.76
CA CYS A 152 11.45 3.39 7.29
C CYS A 152 12.61 2.60 6.65
N ILE A 153 13.08 1.54 7.32
CA ILE A 153 14.19 0.70 6.82
C ILE A 153 13.77 -0.03 5.54
N LEU A 154 12.66 -0.75 5.57
CA LEU A 154 12.18 -1.51 4.41
C LEU A 154 11.79 -0.59 3.25
N GLY A 155 11.15 0.55 3.53
CA GLY A 155 10.80 1.54 2.51
C GLY A 155 12.05 2.11 1.81
N PHE A 156 13.11 2.39 2.58
CA PHE A 156 14.40 2.82 2.04
C PHE A 156 15.10 1.72 1.23
N VAL A 157 15.20 0.49 1.77
CA VAL A 157 15.89 -0.64 1.13
C VAL A 157 15.16 -1.13 -0.12
N LEU A 158 13.83 -1.30 -0.06
CA LEU A 158 13.00 -1.75 -1.18
C LEU A 158 12.63 -0.63 -2.16
N ARG A 159 12.99 0.62 -1.83
CA ARG A 159 12.66 1.84 -2.57
C ARG A 159 11.15 2.00 -2.77
N ILE A 160 10.36 1.69 -1.75
CA ILE A 160 8.91 1.86 -1.75
C ILE A 160 8.59 3.15 -0.99
N GLY A 161 8.43 4.25 -1.74
CA GLY A 161 8.27 5.57 -1.14
C GLY A 161 7.06 5.69 -0.20
N LEU A 162 5.93 5.07 -0.56
CA LEU A 162 4.73 5.06 0.29
C LEU A 162 4.98 4.37 1.65
N LEU A 163 5.71 3.25 1.65
CA LEU A 163 6.02 2.52 2.88
C LEU A 163 6.93 3.36 3.79
N GLN A 164 7.95 4.00 3.22
CA GLN A 164 8.84 4.89 3.97
C GLN A 164 8.07 6.10 4.53
N TYR A 165 7.17 6.69 3.75
CA TYR A 165 6.30 7.78 4.21
C TYR A 165 5.44 7.35 5.41
N CYS A 166 4.81 6.17 5.35
CA CYS A 166 4.04 5.63 6.48
C CYS A 166 4.91 5.42 7.72
N GLY A 167 6.17 5.01 7.56
CA GLY A 167 7.12 4.91 8.67
C GLY A 167 7.35 6.24 9.38
N TYR A 168 7.60 7.32 8.63
CA TYR A 168 7.73 8.67 9.21
C TYR A 168 6.42 9.19 9.80
N ALA A 169 5.27 8.86 9.20
CA ALA A 169 3.97 9.21 9.77
C ALA A 169 3.78 8.57 11.17
N PHE A 170 4.24 7.33 11.36
CA PHE A 170 4.18 6.66 12.67
C PHE A 170 5.08 7.33 13.70
N TRP A 171 6.28 7.75 13.30
CA TRP A 171 7.15 8.55 14.16
C TRP A 171 6.55 9.92 14.49
N ALA A 172 5.89 10.57 13.54
CA ALA A 172 5.18 11.83 13.78
C ALA A 172 4.02 11.64 14.78
N LEU A 173 3.26 10.54 14.69
CA LEU A 173 2.22 10.21 15.65
C LEU A 173 2.76 9.99 17.08
N LEU A 174 3.89 9.28 17.20
CA LEU A 174 4.56 9.12 18.50
C LEU A 174 5.05 10.44 19.07
N TYR A 175 5.65 11.27 18.22
CA TYR A 175 6.11 12.61 18.59
C TYR A 175 4.95 13.46 19.10
N ALA A 176 3.85 13.51 18.35
CA ALA A 176 2.63 14.22 18.74
C ALA A 176 2.07 13.72 20.08
N GLY A 177 1.89 12.41 20.22
CA GLY A 177 1.35 11.80 21.45
C GLY A 177 2.23 12.06 22.68
N PHE A 178 3.56 11.99 22.53
CA PHE A 178 4.49 12.27 23.62
C PHE A 178 4.41 13.72 24.10
N PHE A 179 4.43 14.69 23.18
CA PHE A 179 4.34 16.12 23.53
C PHE A 179 2.94 16.53 23.99
N GLY A 180 1.88 15.92 23.43
CA GLY A 180 0.51 16.11 23.89
C GLY A 180 0.33 15.68 25.36
N GLY A 181 0.90 14.53 25.74
CA GLY A 181 0.85 14.07 27.14
C GLY A 181 1.69 14.90 28.10
N ARG A 182 2.85 15.42 27.66
CA ARG A 182 3.80 16.14 28.54
C ARG A 182 3.51 17.63 28.68
N ARG A 183 2.90 18.25 27.66
CA ARG A 183 2.51 19.66 27.66
C ARG A 183 1.12 19.80 27.06
N PRO A 184 0.04 19.51 27.80
CA PRO A 184 -1.32 19.61 27.28
C PRO A 184 -1.73 21.06 26.95
N GLU A 185 -1.26 22.04 27.74
CA GLU A 185 -1.58 23.47 27.64
C GLU A 185 -0.64 24.26 26.69
N ALA A 186 0.01 23.59 25.73
CA ALA A 186 0.99 24.27 24.88
C ALA A 186 0.30 25.27 23.95
N SER A 187 0.81 26.50 23.92
CA SER A 187 0.32 27.53 23.00
C SER A 187 0.60 27.18 21.53
N MET A 188 -0.15 27.79 20.60
CA MET A 188 0.07 27.59 19.16
C MET A 188 1.52 27.86 18.73
N LEU A 189 2.15 28.88 19.31
CA LEU A 189 3.55 29.22 19.00
C LEU A 189 4.53 28.15 19.49
N GLU A 190 4.26 27.50 20.62
CA GLU A 190 5.05 26.34 21.07
C GLU A 190 4.89 25.16 20.12
N LEU A 191 3.68 24.90 19.63
CA LEU A 191 3.44 23.86 18.63
C LEU A 191 4.20 24.15 17.33
N GLU A 192 4.18 25.38 16.86
CA GLU A 192 4.97 25.77 15.68
C GLU A 192 6.47 25.53 15.90
N LEU A 193 7.01 25.90 17.07
CA LEU A 193 8.42 25.65 17.40
C LEU A 193 8.76 24.17 17.53
N LEU A 194 7.79 23.30 17.87
CA LEU A 194 7.99 21.86 17.95
C LEU A 194 8.04 21.19 16.57
N TRP A 195 7.20 21.60 15.62
CA TRP A 195 7.06 20.92 14.33
C TRP A 195 7.88 21.57 13.20
N LEU A 196 8.05 22.89 13.22
CA LEU A 196 8.72 23.63 12.14
C LEU A 196 10.19 23.21 11.95
N PRO A 197 11.00 22.99 13.01
CA PRO A 197 12.36 22.47 12.84
C PRO A 197 12.40 21.09 12.16
N LEU A 198 11.45 20.21 12.47
CA LEU A 198 11.34 18.89 11.83
C LEU A 198 10.97 19.03 10.35
N CYS A 199 10.03 19.91 10.02
CA CYS A 199 9.69 20.23 8.63
C CYS A 199 10.92 20.72 7.85
N VAL A 200 11.65 21.70 8.38
CA VAL A 200 12.86 22.25 7.74
C VAL A 200 13.92 21.17 7.58
N MET A 201 14.14 20.34 8.60
CA MET A 201 15.07 19.22 8.54
C MET A 201 14.71 18.22 7.44
N MET A 202 13.43 17.85 7.31
CA MET A 202 12.97 16.91 6.27
C MET A 202 13.15 17.48 4.86
N VAL A 203 12.80 18.76 4.64
CA VAL A 203 13.01 19.44 3.35
C VAL A 203 14.50 19.55 3.04
N TRP A 204 15.33 19.85 4.04
CA TRP A 204 16.78 19.90 3.88
C TRP A 204 17.38 18.52 3.54
N LEU A 205 16.91 17.44 4.17
CA LEU A 205 17.31 16.06 3.83
C LEU A 205 16.90 15.67 2.42
N SER A 206 15.71 16.11 1.96
CA SER A 206 15.30 15.94 0.56
C SER A 206 16.32 16.54 -0.40
N TRP A 207 16.73 17.80 -0.14
CA TRP A 207 17.77 18.46 -0.93
C TRP A 207 19.14 17.79 -0.80
N LEU A 208 19.52 17.23 0.35
CA LEU A 208 20.82 16.54 0.50
C LEU A 208 20.87 15.23 -0.31
N ILE A 209 19.77 14.48 -0.33
CA ILE A 209 19.73 13.09 -0.81
C ILE A 209 19.29 12.97 -2.27
N HIS A 210 18.71 14.02 -2.87
CA HIS A 210 18.18 13.94 -4.25
C HIS A 210 19.17 13.48 -5.31
N HIS A 211 20.46 13.79 -5.15
CA HIS A 211 21.51 13.30 -6.07
C HIS A 211 21.98 11.87 -5.76
N LYS A 212 21.78 11.36 -4.54
CA LYS A 212 22.34 10.07 -4.09
C LYS A 212 21.38 8.90 -4.26
N VAL A 213 20.10 9.08 -3.94
CA VAL A 213 19.12 7.98 -3.93
C VAL A 213 17.81 8.40 -4.58
N LYS A 214 17.57 7.89 -5.79
CA LYS A 214 16.34 8.12 -6.56
C LYS A 214 15.09 7.72 -5.79
N GLY A 215 14.04 8.54 -5.85
CA GLY A 215 12.75 8.30 -5.21
C GLY A 215 12.71 8.44 -3.67
N VAL A 216 13.84 8.55 -2.97
CA VAL A 216 13.86 8.78 -1.51
C VAL A 216 13.72 10.26 -1.18
N ALA A 217 14.29 11.15 -2.00
CA ALA A 217 14.17 12.59 -1.81
C ALA A 217 12.72 13.09 -1.91
N SER A 218 11.91 12.48 -2.78
CA SER A 218 10.48 12.80 -2.87
C SER A 218 9.71 12.43 -1.61
N VAL A 219 10.11 11.34 -0.91
CA VAL A 219 9.53 10.95 0.37
C VAL A 219 9.84 11.99 1.44
N PHE A 220 11.11 12.37 1.60
CA PHE A 220 11.50 13.40 2.57
C PHE A 220 10.80 14.73 2.31
N PHE A 221 10.63 15.11 1.05
CA PHE A 221 9.88 16.30 0.68
C PHE A 221 8.41 16.19 1.08
N ALA A 222 7.75 15.06 0.76
CA ALA A 222 6.36 14.81 1.11
C ALA A 222 6.14 14.80 2.63
N VAL A 223 7.06 14.20 3.41
CA VAL A 223 7.04 14.24 4.87
C VAL A 223 7.23 15.67 5.38
N GLY A 224 8.17 16.44 4.83
CA GLY A 224 8.35 17.84 5.20
C GLY A 224 7.07 18.67 4.99
N VAL A 225 6.44 18.52 3.83
CA VAL A 225 5.17 19.20 3.50
C VAL A 225 4.04 18.77 4.44
N SER A 226 3.95 17.49 4.81
CA SER A 226 2.92 17.05 5.76
C SER A 226 3.17 17.55 7.19
N LEU A 227 4.43 17.59 7.63
CA LEU A 227 4.82 18.14 8.93
C LEU A 227 4.57 19.64 9.06
N TRP A 228 4.59 20.40 7.96
CA TRP A 228 4.24 21.83 7.96
C TRP A 228 2.81 22.08 8.47
N MET A 229 1.89 21.15 8.22
CA MET A 229 0.48 21.23 8.64
C MET A 229 0.22 20.57 10.00
N MET A 230 1.22 19.95 10.62
CA MET A 230 1.04 19.20 11.87
C MET A 230 0.76 20.04 13.12
N PRO A 231 1.26 21.29 13.32
CA PRO A 231 0.90 22.09 14.49
C PRO A 231 -0.60 22.25 14.68
N GLU A 232 -1.31 22.58 13.61
CA GLU A 232 -2.77 22.78 13.63
C GLU A 232 -3.52 21.46 13.77
N LEU A 233 -3.03 20.39 13.13
CA LEU A 233 -3.62 19.07 13.28
C LEU A 233 -3.44 18.54 14.71
N ASP A 234 -2.30 18.79 15.35
CA ASP A 234 -2.06 18.43 16.76
C ASP A 234 -3.01 19.20 17.69
N ALA A 235 -3.14 20.52 17.49
CA ALA A 235 -4.08 21.34 18.25
C ALA A 235 -5.53 20.85 18.14
N LEU A 236 -5.96 20.52 16.92
CA LEU A 236 -7.35 20.12 16.65
C LEU A 236 -7.65 18.69 17.07
N LEU A 237 -6.76 17.74 16.80
CA LEU A 237 -7.01 16.31 17.04
C LEU A 237 -6.72 15.90 18.48
N LEU A 238 -5.58 16.34 19.03
CA LEU A 238 -5.06 15.85 20.31
C LEU A 238 -5.44 16.76 21.48
N ARG A 239 -5.54 18.08 21.25
CA ARG A 239 -5.78 19.06 22.31
C ARG A 239 -7.23 19.58 22.35
N GLN A 240 -8.00 19.37 21.28
CA GLN A 240 -9.39 19.84 21.14
C GLN A 240 -9.54 21.36 21.35
N ASP A 241 -8.45 22.11 21.19
CA ASP A 241 -8.46 23.55 21.27
C ASP A 241 -8.88 24.12 19.92
N TYR A 242 -10.09 24.69 19.88
CA TYR A 242 -10.67 25.27 18.67
C TYR A 242 -10.76 26.80 18.77
N PRO A 243 -9.63 27.53 18.74
CA PRO A 243 -9.70 28.98 18.66
C PRO A 243 -10.34 29.38 17.33
N GLN A 244 -11.25 30.36 17.35
CA GLN A 244 -11.99 30.82 16.16
C GLN A 244 -11.07 31.23 14.98
N TRP A 245 -9.81 31.54 15.27
CA TRP A 245 -8.80 31.95 14.31
C TRP A 245 -8.05 30.78 13.63
N ILE A 246 -8.23 29.53 14.07
CA ILE A 246 -7.47 28.38 13.55
C ILE A 246 -7.74 28.14 12.06
N SER A 247 -8.99 28.30 11.62
CA SER A 247 -9.38 28.15 10.22
C SER A 247 -8.69 29.18 9.33
N PHE A 248 -8.61 30.44 9.79
CA PHE A 248 -7.90 31.51 9.07
C PHE A 248 -6.39 31.23 9.00
N MET A 249 -5.78 30.76 10.10
CA MET A 249 -4.36 30.37 10.10
C MET A 249 -4.07 29.20 9.15
N LEU A 250 -4.91 28.16 9.12
CA LEU A 250 -4.79 27.05 8.17
C LEU A 250 -4.84 27.52 6.72
N ILE A 251 -5.83 28.37 6.37
CA ILE A 251 -5.96 28.93 5.03
C ILE A 251 -4.71 29.75 4.66
N LEU A 252 -4.23 30.58 5.59
CA LEU A 252 -3.02 31.37 5.39
C LEU A 252 -1.80 30.47 5.18
N LYS A 253 -1.62 29.42 5.98
CA LYS A 253 -0.51 28.45 5.82
C LYS A 253 -0.58 27.69 4.51
N ILE A 254 -1.76 27.30 4.07
CA ILE A 254 -1.94 26.67 2.76
C ILE A 254 -1.56 27.66 1.65
N ALA A 255 -2.01 28.92 1.73
CA ALA A 255 -1.66 29.95 0.76
C ALA A 255 -0.14 30.21 0.71
N VAL A 256 0.50 30.34 1.88
CA VAL A 256 1.96 30.49 2.00
C VAL A 256 2.68 29.26 1.45
N GLY A 257 2.23 28.05 1.80
CA GLY A 257 2.81 26.80 1.31
C GLY A 257 2.72 26.69 -0.22
N LEU A 258 1.57 27.00 -0.81
CA LEU A 258 1.38 27.02 -2.26
C LEU A 258 2.25 28.09 -2.94
N ALA A 259 2.36 29.29 -2.36
CA ALA A 259 3.23 30.33 -2.87
C ALA A 259 4.71 29.90 -2.85
N LEU A 260 5.18 29.28 -1.75
CA LEU A 260 6.53 28.74 -1.64
C LEU A 260 6.77 27.62 -2.67
N LEU A 261 5.83 26.69 -2.81
CA LEU A 261 5.91 25.63 -3.83
C LEU A 261 5.98 26.22 -5.25
N PHE A 262 5.19 27.26 -5.55
CA PHE A 262 5.21 27.89 -6.86
C PHE A 262 6.51 28.67 -7.13
N LEU A 263 7.00 29.43 -6.16
CA LEU A 263 8.24 30.20 -6.25
C LEU A 263 9.45 29.27 -6.43
N PHE A 264 9.52 28.19 -5.66
CA PHE A 264 10.63 27.24 -5.70
C PHE A 264 10.42 26.06 -6.65
N ARG A 265 9.42 26.12 -7.54
CA ARG A 265 9.06 25.01 -8.46
C ARG A 265 10.24 24.43 -9.22
N LYS A 266 11.10 25.29 -9.77
CA LYS A 266 12.27 24.83 -10.53
C LYS A 266 13.25 24.03 -9.68
N LYS A 267 13.34 24.31 -8.37
CA LYS A 267 14.22 23.59 -7.45
C LYS A 267 13.57 22.28 -7.00
N TRP A 268 12.40 22.33 -6.38
CA TRP A 268 11.83 21.11 -5.79
C TRP A 268 11.39 20.07 -6.84
N ILE A 269 10.98 20.49 -8.05
CA ILE A 269 10.65 19.54 -9.13
C ILE A 269 11.87 18.68 -9.48
N THR A 270 13.08 19.26 -9.48
CA THR A 270 14.31 18.48 -9.74
C THR A 270 14.60 17.45 -8.65
N TRP A 271 14.15 17.68 -7.42
CA TRP A 271 14.37 16.77 -6.30
C TRP A 271 13.37 15.61 -6.31
N VAL A 272 12.15 15.87 -6.78
CA VAL A 272 11.04 14.90 -6.78
C VAL A 272 11.02 14.06 -8.06
N ALA A 273 11.47 14.61 -9.19
CA ALA A 273 11.46 13.92 -10.49
C ALA A 273 12.59 12.89 -10.66
N THR A 274 13.56 12.83 -9.74
CA THR A 274 14.72 11.92 -9.76
C THR A 274 14.50 10.62 -9.02
#